data_AF-A0A4U5MQS7-F1
#
_entry.id   AF-A0A4U5MQS7-F1
#
_cell.length_a   1.000
_cell.length_b   1.000
_cell.length_c   1.000
_cell.angle_alpha   90.00
_cell.angle_beta   90.00
_cell.angle_gamma   90.00
#
_symmetry.space_group_name_H-M   'P 1'
#
loop_
_entity.id
_entity.type
_entity.pdbx_description
1 polymer ?
#
loop_
_entity_poly.entity_id
_entity_poly.type
_entity_poly.pdbx_seq_one_letter_code
_entity_poly.pdbx_strand_id
1 'polypeptide(L)'
;MADNKDELVQRAKLAEQAERYDDMAASMKKVTELGSELSNEERNLLSVAYKNVVGARRSSWRVISSIEQKTEGSEKKQQMAKEYREKVEKELRDICQDVLALLDKYLIPRPETLNPRFSTLR
;
A
#
# COMPACT_ATOMS: atom_id res chain seq x y z
N MET A 1 16.35 -0.29 19.25
CA MET A 1 16.67 -1.59 18.61
C MET A 1 16.20 -1.49 17.18
N ALA A 2 17.08 -1.67 16.20
CA ALA A 2 16.65 -1.77 14.81
C ALA A 2 15.91 -3.11 14.67
N ASP A 3 14.63 -3.09 14.31
CA ASP A 3 13.90 -4.33 14.03
C ASP A 3 14.62 -5.05 12.87
N ASN A 4 15.02 -6.30 13.07
CA ASN A 4 15.69 -7.08 12.02
C ASN A 4 14.66 -7.52 10.96
N LYS A 5 15.09 -7.72 9.71
CA LYS A 5 14.23 -8.12 8.59
C LYS A 5 13.33 -9.31 8.93
N ASP A 6 13.92 -10.35 9.53
CA ASP A 6 13.20 -11.56 9.92
C ASP A 6 12.10 -11.29 10.96
N GLU A 7 12.35 -10.42 11.93
CA GLU A 7 11.36 -10.06 12.95
C GLU A 7 10.16 -9.34 12.33
N LEU A 8 10.41 -8.45 11.36
CA LEU A 8 9.35 -7.74 10.64
C LEU A 8 8.53 -8.70 9.77
N VAL A 9 9.17 -9.66 9.11
CA VAL A 9 8.48 -10.70 8.32
C VAL A 9 7.64 -11.59 9.23
N GLN A 10 8.16 -11.99 10.40
CA GLN A 10 7.38 -12.77 11.38
C GLN A 10 6.17 -11.97 11.90
N ARG A 11 6.35 -10.68 12.22
CA ARG A 11 5.23 -9.80 12.59
C ARG A 11 4.18 -9.69 11.48
N ALA A 12 4.60 -9.58 10.22
CA ALA A 12 3.69 -9.55 9.08
C ALA A 12 2.87 -10.85 8.97
N LYS A 13 3.49 -12.02 9.17
CA LYS A 13 2.79 -13.32 9.17
C LYS A 13 1.78 -13.45 10.31
N LEU A 14 2.11 -12.95 11.50
CA LEU A 14 1.16 -12.91 12.63
C LEU A 14 -0.01 -11.97 12.33
N ALA A 15 0.27 -10.80 11.74
CA ALA A 15 -0.76 -9.85 11.33
C ALA A 15 -1.69 -10.42 10.25
N GLU A 16 -1.15 -11.19 9.29
CA GLU A 16 -1.93 -11.92 8.28
C GLU A 16 -2.91 -12.90 8.93
N GLN A 17 -2.45 -13.73 9.87
CA GLN A 17 -3.29 -14.70 10.59
C GLN A 17 -4.39 -14.03 11.43
N ALA A 18 -4.14 -12.80 11.90
CA ALA A 18 -5.10 -12.00 12.64
C ALA A 18 -5.97 -11.09 11.74
N GLU A 19 -5.84 -11.20 10.42
CA GLU A 19 -6.50 -10.35 9.42
C GLU A 19 -6.26 -8.84 9.63
N ARG A 20 -5.17 -8.48 10.31
CA ARG A 20 -4.74 -7.09 10.54
C ARG A 20 -3.86 -6.60 9.40
N TYR A 21 -4.45 -6.48 8.22
CA TYR A 21 -3.71 -6.15 6.99
C TYR A 21 -3.01 -4.79 7.01
N ASP A 22 -3.52 -3.81 7.78
CA ASP A 22 -2.85 -2.52 7.98
C ASP A 22 -1.51 -2.68 8.70
N ASP A 23 -1.46 -3.50 9.76
CA ASP A 23 -0.24 -3.82 10.51
C ASP A 23 0.74 -4.64 9.65
N MET A 24 0.19 -5.56 8.86
CA MET A 24 0.93 -6.36 7.90
C MET A 24 1.61 -5.46 6.86
N ALA A 25 0.86 -4.50 6.28
CA ALA A 25 1.38 -3.55 5.30
C ALA A 25 2.46 -2.65 5.89
N ALA A 26 2.28 -2.16 7.13
CA ALA A 26 3.28 -1.37 7.83
C ALA A 26 4.58 -2.16 8.07
N SER A 27 4.49 -3.44 8.43
CA SER A 27 5.65 -4.31 8.64
C SER A 27 6.37 -4.60 7.31
N MET A 28 5.63 -4.95 6.26
CA MET A 28 6.20 -5.24 4.94
C MET A 28 6.77 -4.00 4.24
N LYS A 29 6.21 -2.81 4.51
CA LYS A 29 6.79 -1.53 4.08
C LYS A 29 8.19 -1.36 4.65
N LYS A 30 8.36 -1.56 5.97
CA LYS A 30 9.68 -1.49 6.62
C LYS A 30 10.65 -2.52 6.04
N VAL A 31 10.22 -3.77 5.83
CA VAL A 31 11.04 -4.82 5.18
C VAL A 31 11.56 -4.37 3.81
N THR A 32 10.71 -3.69 3.04
CA THR A 32 11.07 -3.15 1.72
C THR A 32 12.04 -1.98 1.84
N GLU A 33 11.82 -1.08 2.80
CA GLU A 33 12.65 0.11 3.04
C GLU A 33 14.05 -0.22 3.59
N LEU A 34 14.25 -1.41 4.17
CA LEU A 34 15.57 -1.91 4.55
C LEU A 34 16.52 -2.08 3.34
N GLY A 35 16.02 -2.02 2.11
CA GLY A 35 16.83 -1.99 0.89
C GLY A 35 17.43 -3.34 0.48
N SER A 36 17.15 -4.41 1.24
CA SER A 36 17.48 -5.78 0.85
C SER A 36 16.54 -6.27 -0.24
N GLU A 37 17.04 -7.09 -1.17
CA GLU A 37 16.18 -7.74 -2.15
C GLU A 37 15.10 -8.58 -1.46
N LEU A 38 13.84 -8.42 -1.91
CA LEU A 38 12.72 -9.20 -1.41
C LEU A 38 12.71 -10.58 -2.06
N SER A 39 12.55 -11.62 -1.23
CA SER A 39 12.28 -12.98 -1.70
C SER A 39 10.88 -13.08 -2.33
N ASN A 40 10.62 -14.17 -3.07
CA ASN A 40 9.28 -14.40 -3.63
C ASN A 40 8.19 -14.47 -2.56
N GLU A 41 8.50 -15.04 -1.39
CA GLU A 41 7.58 -15.10 -0.26
C GLU A 41 7.29 -13.69 0.29
N GLU A 42 8.33 -12.87 0.47
CA GLU A 42 8.19 -11.49 0.96
C GLU A 42 7.41 -10.60 -0.02
N ARG A 43 7.66 -10.74 -1.34
CA ARG A 43 6.88 -10.05 -2.37
C ARG A 43 5.41 -10.47 -2.34
N ASN A 44 5.13 -11.75 -2.09
CA ASN A 44 3.76 -12.24 -1.94
C ASN A 44 3.09 -11.65 -0.70
N LEU A 45 3.76 -11.65 0.46
CA LEU A 45 3.25 -11.03 1.69
C LEU A 45 2.96 -9.53 1.50
N LEU A 46 3.87 -8.79 0.85
CA LEU A 46 3.66 -7.38 0.51
C LEU A 46 2.41 -7.20 -0.37
N SER A 47 2.25 -8.06 -1.38
CA SER A 47 1.11 -8.02 -2.30
C SER A 47 -0.21 -8.34 -1.59
N VAL A 48 -0.23 -9.36 -0.74
CA VAL A 48 -1.41 -9.75 0.05
C VAL A 48 -1.81 -8.63 1.00
N ALA A 49 -0.85 -8.02 1.71
CA ALA A 49 -1.10 -6.94 2.64
C ALA A 49 -1.79 -5.75 1.95
N TYR A 50 -1.15 -5.18 0.93
CA TYR A 50 -1.68 -3.99 0.26
C TYR A 50 -2.95 -4.26 -0.54
N LYS A 51 -3.10 -5.44 -1.16
CA LYS A 51 -4.35 -5.83 -1.85
C LYS A 51 -5.53 -5.82 -0.89
N ASN A 52 -5.36 -6.36 0.32
CA ASN A 52 -6.43 -6.41 1.31
C ASN A 52 -6.72 -5.04 1.92
N VAL A 53 -5.69 -4.25 2.26
CA VAL A 53 -5.87 -2.88 2.76
C VAL A 53 -6.64 -2.02 1.74
N VAL A 54 -6.20 -1.98 0.49
CA VAL A 54 -6.87 -1.22 -0.58
C VAL A 54 -8.27 -1.77 -0.85
N GLY A 55 -8.44 -3.10 -0.84
CA GLY A 55 -9.73 -3.76 -1.03
C GLY A 55 -10.76 -3.33 0.02
N ALA A 56 -10.36 -3.33 1.30
CA ALA A 56 -11.20 -2.89 2.40
C ALA A 56 -11.61 -1.42 2.25
N ARG A 57 -10.66 -0.52 1.95
CA ARG A 57 -10.94 0.92 1.78
C ARG A 57 -11.84 1.20 0.57
N ARG A 58 -11.62 0.50 -0.55
CA ARG A 58 -12.51 0.56 -1.72
C ARG A 58 -13.93 0.10 -1.39
N SER A 59 -14.08 -0.96 -0.61
CA SER A 59 -15.39 -1.44 -0.19
C SER A 59 -16.10 -0.41 0.69
N SER A 60 -15.42 0.12 1.71
CA SER A 60 -15.93 1.18 2.57
C SER A 60 -16.32 2.42 1.75
N TRP A 61 -15.48 2.87 0.83
CA TRP A 61 -15.78 4.03 -0.02
C TRP A 61 -17.06 3.83 -0.84
N ARG A 62 -17.28 2.64 -1.44
CA ARG A 62 -18.52 2.34 -2.17
C ARG A 62 -19.75 2.39 -1.28
N VAL A 63 -19.66 1.84 -0.06
CA VAL A 63 -20.76 1.86 0.90
C VAL A 63 -21.12 3.30 1.28
N ILE A 64 -20.13 4.10 1.66
CA ILE A 64 -20.35 5.50 2.06
C ILE A 64 -20.87 6.32 0.89
N SER A 65 -20.34 6.13 -0.33
CA SER A 65 -20.86 6.79 -1.52
C SER A 65 -22.33 6.44 -1.80
N SER A 66 -22.74 5.18 -1.55
CA SER A 66 -24.15 4.79 -1.68
C SER A 66 -25.03 5.42 -0.60
N ILE A 67 -24.52 5.56 0.64
CA ILE A 67 -25.23 6.23 1.73
C ILE A 67 -25.40 7.72 1.41
N GLU A 68 -24.35 8.39 0.94
CA GLU A 68 -24.39 9.81 0.53
C GLU A 68 -25.46 10.04 -0.53
N GLN A 69 -25.54 9.18 -1.56
CA GLN A 69 -26.54 9.29 -2.63
C GLN A 69 -27.98 9.04 -2.16
N LYS A 70 -28.18 8.15 -1.18
CA LYS A 70 -29.52 7.81 -0.64
C LYS A 70 -29.99 8.76 0.45
N THR A 71 -29.11 9.63 0.94
CA THR A 71 -29.44 10.57 2.01
C THR A 71 -30.10 11.80 1.40
N GLU A 72 -31.41 11.73 1.20
CA GLU A 72 -32.24 12.85 0.75
C GLU A 72 -32.91 13.58 1.93
N GLY A 73 -33.21 14.88 1.76
CA GLY A 73 -34.04 15.65 2.69
C GLY A 73 -33.36 16.11 3.99
N SER A 74 -32.06 15.84 4.19
CA SER A 74 -31.30 16.35 5.34
C SER A 74 -29.89 16.79 4.95
N GLU A 75 -29.72 18.10 4.70
CA GLU A 75 -28.44 18.71 4.32
C GLU A 75 -27.31 18.36 5.31
N LYS A 76 -27.61 18.35 6.62
CA LYS A 76 -26.61 18.00 7.65
C LYS A 76 -26.10 16.57 7.49
N LYS A 77 -26.99 15.59 7.28
CA LYS A 77 -26.59 14.18 7.11
C LYS A 77 -25.85 13.98 5.80
N GLN A 78 -26.27 14.66 4.74
CA GLN A 78 -25.60 14.61 3.44
C GLN A 78 -24.18 15.16 3.53
N GLN A 79 -23.98 16.30 4.21
CA GLN A 79 -22.66 16.89 4.44
C GLN A 79 -21.76 15.95 5.25
N MET A 80 -22.27 15.35 6.33
CA MET A 80 -21.51 14.36 7.12
C MET A 80 -21.10 13.15 6.28
N ALA A 81 -21.98 12.62 5.45
CA ALA A 81 -21.68 11.49 4.57
C ALA A 81 -20.60 11.84 3.53
N LYS A 82 -20.69 13.05 2.95
CA LYS A 82 -19.71 13.58 1.99
C LYS A 82 -18.33 13.73 2.61
N GLU A 83 -18.22 14.37 3.78
CA GLU A 83 -16.95 14.55 4.49
C GLU A 83 -16.29 13.19 4.82
N TYR A 84 -17.11 12.22 5.23
CA TYR A 84 -16.61 10.87 5.51
C TYR A 84 -16.16 10.14 4.24
N ARG A 85 -16.87 10.29 3.11
CA ARG A 85 -16.44 9.76 1.81
C ARG A 85 -15.08 10.33 1.41
N GLU A 86 -14.91 11.64 1.52
CA GLU A 86 -13.66 12.34 1.16
C GLU A 86 -12.50 11.89 2.05
N LYS A 87 -12.75 11.65 3.34
CA LYS A 87 -11.74 11.06 4.24
C LYS A 87 -11.28 9.69 3.76
N VAL A 88 -12.20 8.77 3.47
CA VAL A 88 -11.86 7.42 2.97
C VAL A 88 -11.15 7.50 1.62
N GLU A 89 -11.55 8.44 0.75
CA GLU A 89 -10.90 8.66 -0.53
C GLU A 89 -9.45 9.13 -0.37
N LYS A 90 -9.19 10.03 0.58
CA LYS A 90 -7.84 10.47 0.92
C LYS A 90 -7.00 9.29 1.42
N GLU A 91 -7.50 8.51 2.38
CA GLU A 91 -6.79 7.33 2.88
C GLU A 91 -6.44 6.35 1.75
N LEU A 92 -7.38 6.09 0.84
CA LEU A 92 -7.17 5.22 -0.31
C LEU A 92 -6.08 5.76 -1.24
N ARG A 93 -6.09 7.07 -1.54
CA ARG A 93 -5.06 7.73 -2.35
C ARG A 93 -3.69 7.63 -1.70
N ASP A 94 -3.61 7.90 -0.40
CA ASP A 94 -2.36 7.84 0.37
C ASP A 94 -1.78 6.41 0.37
N ILE A 95 -2.62 5.38 0.57
CA ILE A 95 -2.19 3.98 0.49
C ILE A 95 -1.68 3.62 -0.91
N CYS A 96 -2.38 4.04 -1.97
CA CYS A 96 -1.94 3.79 -3.35
C CYS A 96 -0.61 4.50 -3.65
N GLN A 97 -0.44 5.73 -3.18
CA GLN A 97 0.79 6.49 -3.36
C GLN A 97 1.97 5.84 -2.64
N ASP A 98 1.73 5.30 -1.45
CA ASP A 98 2.72 4.53 -0.69
C ASP A 98 3.20 3.30 -1.48
N VAL A 99 2.30 2.51 -2.06
CA VAL A 99 2.66 1.34 -2.88
C VAL A 99 3.47 1.75 -4.10
N LEU A 100 3.04 2.79 -4.81
CA LEU A 100 3.76 3.29 -5.99
C LEU A 100 5.16 3.77 -5.63
N ALA A 101 5.32 4.46 -4.50
CA ALA A 101 6.61 4.91 -4.01
C ALA A 101 7.53 3.73 -3.66
N LEU A 102 6.99 2.66 -3.06
CA LEU A 102 7.77 1.45 -2.78
C LEU A 102 8.21 0.74 -4.06
N LEU A 103 7.32 0.65 -5.05
CA LEU A 103 7.63 0.05 -6.35
C LEU A 103 8.75 0.82 -7.05
N ASP A 104 8.60 2.14 -7.17
CA ASP A 104 9.55 3.01 -7.89
C ASP A 104 10.93 3.07 -7.22
N LYS A 105 10.98 3.08 -5.88
CA LYS A 105 12.23 3.25 -5.14
C LYS A 105 13.00 1.95 -4.90
N TYR A 106 12.30 0.83 -4.70
CA TYR A 106 12.93 -0.40 -4.17
C TYR A 106 12.71 -1.64 -5.03
N LEU A 107 11.64 -1.72 -5.82
CA LEU A 107 11.25 -2.98 -6.49
C LEU A 107 11.37 -2.94 -8.01
N ILE A 108 11.33 -1.76 -8.62
CA ILE A 108 11.64 -1.57 -10.03
C ILE A 108 13.13 -1.20 -10.10
N PRO A 109 13.99 -2.07 -10.65
CA PRO A 109 15.38 -1.69 -10.88
C PRO A 109 15.39 -0.48 -11.81
N ARG A 110 15.93 0.65 -11.34
CA ARG A 110 16.35 1.72 -12.25
C ARG A 110 17.32 1.07 -13.24
N PRO A 111 17.15 1.23 -14.55
CA PRO A 111 18.20 0.85 -15.47
C PRO A 111 19.40 1.74 -15.15
N GLU A 112 20.35 1.22 -14.37
CA GLU A 112 21.71 1.74 -14.39
C GLU A 112 22.17 1.62 -15.83
N THR A 113 22.22 2.78 -16.49
CA THR A 113 23.13 3.11 -17.59
C THR A 113 23.54 1.91 -18.43
N LEU A 114 22.85 1.71 -19.55
CA LEU A 114 23.41 1.03 -20.72
C LEU A 114 24.88 1.44 -20.84
N ASN A 115 25.76 0.49 -20.55
CA ASN A 115 27.20 0.57 -20.78
C ASN A 115 27.43 1.27 -22.13
N PRO A 116 28.10 2.44 -22.20
CA PRO A 116 28.58 2.96 -23.47
C PRO A 116 29.80 2.13 -23.90
N ARG A 117 29.59 0.85 -24.21
CA ARG A 117 30.58 -0.06 -24.81
C ARG A 117 30.59 0.07 -26.35
N PHE A 118 30.20 1.24 -26.87
CA PHE A 118 30.38 1.63 -28.27
C PHE A 118 31.16 2.95 -28.37
N SER A 119 32.35 2.98 -27.79
CA SER A 119 33.35 4.00 -28.06
C SER A 119 34.66 3.37 -28.51
N THR A 120 34.61 2.40 -29.42
CA THR A 120 35.76 2.03 -30.26
C THR A 120 35.23 1.28 -31.48
N LEU A 121 35.00 1.99 -32.59
CA LEU A 121 35.47 1.52 -33.89
C LEU A 121 35.71 2.76 -34.74
N ARG A 122 36.95 2.76 -35.23
CA ARG A 122 37.70 3.73 -35.99
C ARG A 122 37.10 3.96 -37.38
#